data_AF-A0A382W716-F1
#
_entry.id   AF-A0A382W716-F1
#
_cell.length_a   1.000
_cell.length_b   1.000
_cell.length_c   1.000
_cell.angle_alpha   90.00
_cell.angle_beta   90.00
_cell.angle_gamma   90.00
#
_symmetry.space_group_name_H-M   'P 1'
#
loop_
_entity.id
_entity.type
_entity.pdbx_description
1 polymer ?
#
loop_
_entity_poly.entity_id
_entity_poly.type
_entity_poly.pdbx_seq_one_letter_code
_entity_poly.pdbx_strand_id
1 'polypeptide(L)'
;MLLHRKNSIQLIIMICIVSVSSIKAGDKQDITYVDVVKRKGLFYEIFSTTPYTGLVVGLYKSGEMREKGNTDRGKKTGIWEIYQDSKYDAKIIRTDTYLNGKKNGTSTEYYL
;
A
#
# COMPACT_ATOMS: atom_id res chain seq x y z
N MET A 1 -5.96 -50.12 -34.39
CA MET A 1 -5.68 -48.67 -34.34
C MET A 1 -6.44 -47.99 -33.17
N LEU A 2 -6.29 -48.47 -31.93
CA LEU A 2 -6.98 -47.91 -30.75
C LEU A 2 -6.07 -47.76 -29.50
N LEU A 3 -4.87 -48.34 -29.51
CA LEU A 3 -3.93 -48.26 -28.38
C LEU A 3 -3.20 -46.90 -28.30
N HIS A 4 -2.88 -46.26 -29.43
CA HIS A 4 -2.18 -44.97 -29.45
C HIS A 4 -3.00 -43.77 -28.95
N ARG A 5 -4.34 -43.87 -29.00
CA ARG A 5 -5.26 -42.78 -28.63
C ARG A 5 -5.35 -42.57 -27.10
N LYS A 6 -5.23 -43.65 -26.32
CA LYS A 6 -5.26 -43.57 -24.84
C LYS A 6 -4.01 -42.90 -24.29
N ASN A 7 -2.83 -43.24 -24.80
CA ASN A 7 -1.56 -42.66 -24.31
C ASN A 7 -1.42 -41.17 -24.65
N SER A 8 -1.94 -40.73 -25.79
CA SER A 8 -1.95 -39.31 -26.18
C SER A 8 -2.97 -38.50 -25.36
N ILE A 9 -4.14 -39.06 -25.05
CA ILE A 9 -5.12 -38.43 -24.14
C ILE A 9 -4.57 -38.36 -22.70
N GLN A 10 -3.91 -39.41 -22.22
CA GLN A 10 -3.31 -39.45 -20.88
C GLN A 10 -2.15 -38.45 -20.72
N LEU A 11 -1.38 -38.24 -21.79
CA LEU A 11 -0.29 -37.24 -21.83
C LEU A 11 -0.83 -35.80 -21.83
N ILE A 12 -1.94 -35.53 -22.53
CA ILE A 12 -2.61 -34.22 -22.54
C ILE A 12 -3.20 -33.88 -21.16
N ILE A 13 -3.81 -34.85 -20.48
CA ILE A 13 -4.35 -34.67 -19.12
C ILE A 13 -3.23 -34.34 -18.11
N MET A 14 -2.06 -34.98 -18.23
CA MET A 14 -0.90 -34.71 -17.37
C MET A 14 -0.35 -33.29 -17.56
N ILE A 15 -0.34 -32.76 -18.79
CA ILE A 15 0.11 -31.39 -19.10
C ILE A 15 -0.85 -30.33 -18.51
N CYS A 16 -2.16 -30.61 -18.49
CA CYS A 16 -3.15 -29.69 -17.92
C CYS A 16 -3.09 -29.56 -16.38
N ILE A 17 -2.53 -30.55 -15.67
CA ILE A 17 -2.47 -30.52 -14.20
C ILE A 17 -1.26 -29.69 -13.73
N VAL A 18 -0.17 -29.66 -14.50
CA VAL A 18 1.06 -28.91 -14.19
C VAL A 18 0.88 -27.40 -14.38
N SER A 19 -0.04 -26.96 -15.24
CA SER A 19 -0.31 -25.52 -15.46
C SER A 19 -1.16 -24.87 -14.37
N VAL A 20 -1.78 -25.64 -13.46
CA VAL A 20 -2.65 -25.10 -12.40
C VAL A 20 -1.85 -24.66 -11.16
N SER A 21 -0.63 -25.15 -10.96
CA SER A 21 0.14 -24.94 -9.71
C SER A 21 0.91 -23.62 -9.62
N SER A 22 0.63 -22.62 -10.46
CA SER A 22 1.25 -21.29 -10.33
C SER A 22 0.28 -20.12 -10.44
N ILE A 23 -1.01 -20.33 -10.20
CA ILE A 23 -1.92 -19.23 -9.87
C ILE A 23 -1.78 -18.97 -8.36
N LYS A 24 -0.74 -18.23 -7.97
CA LYS A 24 -0.85 -17.46 -6.73
C LYS A 24 -1.90 -16.40 -7.01
N ALA A 25 -3.15 -16.69 -6.62
CA ALA A 25 -4.14 -15.64 -6.42
C ALA A 25 -3.51 -14.68 -5.42
N GLY A 26 -3.03 -13.53 -5.90
CA GLY A 26 -2.58 -12.47 -5.02
C GLY A 26 -3.79 -12.09 -4.20
N ASP A 27 -3.78 -12.43 -2.91
CA ASP A 27 -4.78 -11.98 -1.96
C ASP A 27 -4.85 -10.46 -2.10
N LYS A 28 -5.94 -9.98 -2.72
CA LYS A 28 -6.27 -8.56 -2.70
C LYS A 28 -6.61 -8.30 -1.25
N GLN A 29 -5.63 -7.83 -0.49
CA GLN A 29 -5.83 -7.46 0.90
C GLN A 29 -6.89 -6.38 0.90
N ASP A 30 -8.06 -6.69 1.48
CA ASP A 30 -9.09 -5.68 1.73
C ASP A 30 -8.47 -4.64 2.67
N ILE A 31 -8.10 -3.49 2.10
CA ILE A 31 -7.56 -2.38 2.88
C ILE A 31 -8.75 -1.75 3.60
N THR A 32 -8.98 -2.15 4.85
CA THR A 32 -9.89 -1.42 5.73
C THR A 32 -9.29 -0.05 6.01
N TYR A 33 -9.95 1.01 5.54
CA TYR A 33 -9.57 2.37 5.87
C TYR A 33 -9.93 2.61 7.34
N VAL A 34 -8.89 2.87 8.15
CA VAL A 34 -9.06 3.32 9.53
C VAL A 34 -9.05 4.84 9.51
N ASP A 35 -10.10 5.45 10.07
CA ASP A 35 -10.12 6.91 10.21
C ASP A 35 -9.16 7.33 11.33
N VAL A 36 -8.17 8.14 10.95
CA VAL A 36 -7.10 8.60 11.84
C VAL A 36 -7.17 10.11 12.04
N VAL A 37 -7.10 10.55 13.29
CA VAL A 37 -7.03 11.95 13.71
C VAL A 37 -5.67 12.25 14.34
N LYS A 38 -5.16 13.47 14.13
CA LYS A 38 -3.94 13.95 14.77
C LYS A 38 -4.26 14.70 16.05
N ARG A 39 -3.79 14.20 17.20
CA ARG A 39 -3.98 14.82 18.53
C ARG A 39 -2.62 15.06 19.17
N LYS A 40 -2.32 16.31 19.56
CA LYS A 40 -1.04 16.71 20.18
C LYS A 40 0.20 16.21 19.40
N GLY A 41 0.13 16.21 18.07
CA GLY A 41 1.23 15.79 17.20
C GLY A 41 1.29 14.29 16.87
N LEU A 42 0.49 13.45 17.53
CA LEU A 42 0.44 12.01 17.31
C LEU A 42 -0.83 11.60 16.55
N PHE A 43 -0.72 10.57 15.72
CA PHE A 43 -1.84 9.96 15.01
C PHE A 43 -2.56 8.92 15.89
N TYR A 44 -3.89 8.94 15.87
CA TYR A 44 -4.78 8.04 16.60
C TYR A 44 -5.97 7.68 15.74
N GLU A 45 -6.52 6.49 15.91
CA GLU A 45 -7.85 6.18 15.40
C GLU A 45 -8.91 7.05 16.11
N ILE A 46 -9.96 7.49 15.38
CA ILE A 46 -10.94 8.50 15.84
C ILE A 46 -11.58 8.17 17.21
N PHE A 47 -11.80 6.89 17.52
CA PHE A 47 -12.42 6.43 18.77
C PHE A 47 -11.47 5.70 19.72
N SER A 48 -10.19 5.65 19.39
CA SER A 48 -9.18 5.01 20.23
C SER A 48 -8.46 6.04 21.09
N THR A 49 -7.94 5.63 22.24
CA THR A 49 -6.94 6.39 23.02
C THR A 49 -5.51 5.92 22.75
N THR A 50 -5.36 4.82 22.00
CA THR A 50 -4.07 4.24 21.64
C THR A 50 -3.54 4.89 20.36
N PRO A 51 -2.28 5.37 20.34
CA PRO A 51 -1.67 5.89 19.12
C PRO A 51 -1.67 4.86 17.99
N TYR A 52 -1.97 5.31 16.78
CA TYR A 52 -2.13 4.44 15.62
C TYR A 52 -0.78 3.95 15.07
N THR A 53 -0.68 2.66 14.80
CA THR A 53 0.44 2.03 14.07
C THR A 53 -0.11 1.46 12.77
N GLY A 54 0.41 1.94 11.64
CA GLY A 54 -0.07 1.53 10.33
C GLY A 54 0.01 2.66 9.30
N LEU A 55 -0.64 2.44 8.15
CA LEU A 55 -0.68 3.39 7.05
C LEU A 55 -1.63 4.55 7.36
N VAL A 56 -1.14 5.77 7.21
CA VAL A 56 -1.94 7.00 7.33
C VAL A 56 -1.98 7.71 5.99
N VAL A 57 -3.16 8.20 5.63
CA VAL A 57 -3.39 9.11 4.50
C VAL A 57 -3.92 10.43 5.07
N GLY A 58 -3.21 11.51 4.82
CA GLY A 58 -3.65 12.87 5.10
C GLY A 58 -4.22 13.51 3.84
N LEU A 59 -5.33 14.25 3.97
CA LEU A 59 -6.00 14.92 2.87
C LEU A 59 -5.85 16.45 2.96
N TYR A 60 -5.93 17.13 1.81
CA TYR A 60 -6.18 18.56 1.74
C TYR A 60 -7.63 18.88 2.16
N LYS A 61 -7.93 20.16 2.41
CA LYS A 61 -9.30 20.59 2.72
C LYS A 61 -10.29 20.29 1.59
N SER A 62 -9.79 20.27 0.36
CA SER A 62 -10.51 19.94 -0.86
C SER A 62 -10.76 18.42 -1.03
N GLY A 63 -10.11 17.58 -0.23
CA GLY A 63 -10.33 16.13 -0.16
C GLY A 63 -9.28 15.29 -0.89
N GLU A 64 -8.39 15.90 -1.66
CA GLU A 64 -7.32 15.18 -2.37
C GLU A 64 -6.20 14.76 -1.44
N MET A 65 -5.45 13.73 -1.83
CA MET A 65 -4.35 13.20 -1.05
C MET A 65 -3.26 14.26 -0.89
N ARG A 66 -2.89 14.55 0.36
CA ARG A 66 -1.82 15.50 0.72
C ARG A 66 -0.54 14.79 1.10
N GLU A 67 -0.66 13.73 1.89
CA GLU A 67 0.49 12.96 2.32
C GLU A 67 0.10 11.52 2.65
N LYS A 68 1.04 10.59 2.47
CA LYS A 68 0.84 9.18 2.79
C LYS A 68 2.11 8.60 3.39
N GLY A 69 1.97 7.76 4.41
CA GLY A 69 3.11 7.06 5.00
C GLY A 69 2.72 6.27 6.25
N ASN A 70 3.67 5.52 6.80
CA ASN A 70 3.43 4.71 7.97
C ASN A 70 3.67 5.48 9.28
N THR A 71 2.94 5.10 10.31
CA THR A 71 3.18 5.50 11.70
C THR A 71 3.52 4.31 12.57
N ASP A 72 4.36 4.53 13.57
CA ASP A 72 4.54 3.64 14.71
C ASP A 72 4.24 4.42 15.99
N ARG A 73 3.33 3.91 16.82
CA ARG A 73 2.83 4.56 18.04
C ARG A 73 2.44 6.02 17.79
N GLY A 74 1.73 6.26 16.69
CA GLY A 74 1.24 7.57 16.26
C GLY A 74 2.31 8.52 15.74
N LYS A 75 3.57 8.10 15.60
CA LYS A 75 4.66 8.91 15.06
C LYS A 75 5.02 8.47 13.65
N LYS A 76 5.28 9.42 12.76
CA LYS A 76 5.76 9.12 11.39
C LYS A 76 7.01 8.24 11.42
N THR A 77 7.04 7.22 10.59
CA THR A 77 8.21 6.34 10.39
C THR A 77 8.34 5.96 8.91
N GLY A 78 9.56 5.70 8.46
CA GLY A 78 9.87 5.37 7.08
C GLY A 78 9.63 6.55 6.12
N ILE A 79 9.40 6.22 4.86
CA ILE A 79 9.19 7.22 3.80
C ILE A 79 7.76 7.73 3.87
N TRP A 80 7.62 9.05 3.80
CA TRP A 80 6.35 9.75 3.63
C TRP A 80 6.35 10.46 2.29
N GLU A 81 5.31 10.20 1.50
CA GLU A 81 5.05 10.82 0.21
C GLU A 81 4.23 12.09 0.44
N ILE A 82 4.62 13.19 -0.19
CA ILE A 82 3.91 14.47 -0.19
C ILE A 82 3.46 14.74 -1.63
N TYR A 83 2.16 14.98 -1.77
CA TYR A 83 1.51 15.20 -3.05
C TYR A 83 1.28 16.68 -3.30
N GLN A 84 1.15 17.05 -4.58
CA GLN A 84 0.72 18.37 -4.98
C GLN A 84 -0.75 18.60 -4.62
N ASP A 85 -1.09 19.82 -4.22
CA ASP A 85 -2.49 20.25 -4.09
C ASP A 85 -3.07 20.48 -5.49
N SER A 86 -3.76 19.46 -6.03
CA SER A 86 -4.38 19.49 -7.35
C SER A 86 -5.61 18.59 -7.38
N LYS A 87 -6.70 19.10 -7.94
CA LYS A 87 -7.97 18.39 -8.10
C LYS A 87 -7.93 17.35 -9.23
N TYR A 88 -7.02 17.51 -10.18
CA TYR A 88 -7.02 16.75 -11.42
C TYR A 88 -6.06 15.54 -11.37
N ASP A 89 -4.87 15.73 -10.80
CA ASP A 89 -3.81 14.71 -10.79
C ASP A 89 -3.05 14.68 -9.47
N ALA A 90 -2.93 13.50 -8.88
CA ALA A 90 -2.11 13.26 -7.70
C ALA A 90 -0.63 13.05 -8.11
N LYS A 91 0.17 14.12 -8.10
CA LYS A 91 1.62 14.05 -8.32
C LYS A 91 2.39 14.11 -7.01
N ILE A 92 3.28 13.15 -6.77
CA ILE A 92 4.27 13.25 -5.67
C ILE A 92 5.27 14.34 -6.03
N ILE A 93 5.38 15.35 -5.17
CA ILE A 93 6.33 16.46 -5.32
C ILE A 93 7.53 16.30 -4.39
N ARG A 94 7.38 15.55 -3.31
CA ARG A 94 8.46 15.29 -2.35
C ARG A 94 8.26 13.98 -1.63
N THR A 95 9.36 13.31 -1.29
CA THR A 95 9.39 12.28 -0.25
C THR A 95 10.32 12.70 0.88
N ASP A 96 9.93 12.40 2.11
CA ASP A 96 10.69 12.70 3.33
C ASP A 96 10.83 11.41 4.14
N THR A 97 12.03 11.07 4.61
CA THR A 97 12.24 9.92 5.52
C THR A 97 12.09 10.35 6.98
N TYR A 98 11.35 9.58 7.78
CA TYR A 98 11.10 9.84 9.20
C TYR A 98 11.55 8.68 10.09
N LEU A 99 12.03 9.03 11.27
CA LEU A 99 12.26 8.10 12.38
C LEU A 99 11.68 8.72 13.66
N ASN A 100 10.78 8.00 14.34
CA ASN A 100 10.16 8.44 15.59
C ASN A 100 9.52 9.84 15.50
N GLY A 101 8.89 10.15 14.35
CA GLY A 101 8.17 11.40 14.12
C GLY A 101 9.06 12.59 13.73
N LYS A 102 10.38 12.39 13.62
CA LYS A 102 11.34 13.41 13.18
C LYS A 102 11.86 13.06 11.79
N LYS A 103 12.10 14.07 10.96
CA LYS A 103 12.80 13.87 9.68
C LYS A 103 14.18 13.28 9.97
N ASN A 104 14.50 12.17 9.32
CA ASN A 104 15.74 11.43 9.52
C ASN A 104 16.09 10.69 8.23
N GLY A 105 17.08 11.22 7.50
CA GLY A 105 17.55 10.65 6.23
C GLY A 105 17.21 11.54 5.04
N THR A 106 17.16 10.91 3.86
CA THR A 106 17.02 11.60 2.58
C THR A 106 15.64 12.21 2.41
N SER A 107 15.62 13.39 1.78
CA SER A 107 14.43 14.00 1.20
C SER A 107 14.66 14.11 -0.31
N THR A 108 13.70 13.69 -1.12
CA THR A 108 13.78 13.78 -2.58
C THR A 108 12.68 14.69 -3.07
N GLU A 109 13.02 15.70 -3.86
CA GLU A 109 12.06 16.62 -4.48
C GLU A 109 11.99 16.34 -5.99
N TYR A 110 10.77 16.32 -6.52
CA TYR A 110 10.49 16.05 -7.93
C TYR A 110 10.05 17.35 -8.60
N TYR A 111 10.93 17.90 -9.43
CA TYR A 111 10.61 19.05 -10.27
C TYR A 111 9.73 18.59 -11.45
N LEU A 112 8.72 19.41 -11.77
CA LEU A 112 7.81 19.24 -12.90
C LEU A 112 8.43 19.80 -14.18
#